data_AF-A0A1V4TCA1-F1
#
_entry.id   AF-A0A1V4TCA1-F1
#
_cell.length_a   1.000
_cell.length_b   1.000
_cell.length_c   1.000
_cell.angle_alpha   90.00
_cell.angle_beta   90.00
_cell.angle_gamma   90.00
#
_symmetry.space_group_name_H-M   'P 1'
#
loop_
_entity.id
_entity.type
_entity.pdbx_description
1 polymer ?
#
loop_
_entity_poly.entity_id
_entity_poly.type
_entity_poly.pdbx_seq_one_letter_code
_entity_poly.pdbx_strand_id
1 'polypeptide(L)'
;MDKLNSNYLFSDKPLKVAFVVTETGDDSSAGDYFTARSLGKGFQKFGWEISYLSRVEADDWYFVERDVDVLISLLDAYDVRKVRCKNNLLIKMAWPRNWLDRWIFYYPDFADFDLVMATSETACRYIEDKTGRDTFLLPLATDPEIFNSQVEKDARWKCDYCFTGSFWNDPREIVDTLDPESLPYTFKLYGKNWEEFEKFKPYYEGFVPHQKMPEIYRSTKVVVDDANRVTKEYGSVNTRVFDAVASGVLVVTNGDIGAEETFKGILPVYRSTKELNDLLSYYLSNEKERLAKIRELEEFVLSNHTFDHRAQKIKEILEAYILKRKMAIKIPAPSWDEALEWGDYYMALGLKKELERKGCDVVLQVLPEWDGDGDARCDVVLVLRGLSRYQPKPQHFNIMWNISHPDEVTIDEYNQYQHVFIASQFWADEIAHKVDVPVEAMLQCTDPELFYPDPDDKYKHDLLFVGNSRGVHRKILRDLLPTDKDLAVYGAGWEGLIDKKYIKGEHIPNKELRKAYSSCKILLCDHWDDMRDKGFLSNRLFDASACGTFIISDKVKGIEDVFEDAVVTYDNPDDFQSLINYYLVNNHKRKEKSLDITDLSNFIFEKNIELILELID
;
A
#
# COMPACT_ATOMS: atom_id res chain seq x y z
N MET A 1 -8.06 -15.99 -9.67
CA MET A 1 -7.50 -16.68 -10.86
C MET A 1 -8.57 -17.24 -11.81
N ASP A 2 -9.54 -18.01 -11.33
CA ASP A 2 -10.57 -18.65 -12.20
C ASP A 2 -11.30 -17.65 -13.12
N LYS A 3 -11.86 -16.59 -12.54
CA LYS A 3 -12.50 -15.48 -13.30
C LYS A 3 -11.53 -14.72 -14.20
N LEU A 4 -10.32 -14.44 -13.71
CA LEU A 4 -9.29 -13.66 -14.44
C LEU A 4 -8.94 -14.31 -15.79
N ASN A 5 -8.91 -15.65 -15.80
CA ASN A 5 -8.58 -16.44 -16.99
C ASN A 5 -9.81 -16.97 -17.73
N SER A 6 -11.02 -16.66 -17.28
CA SER A 6 -12.27 -17.18 -17.86
C SER A 6 -12.29 -18.72 -17.94
N ASN A 7 -11.83 -19.38 -16.88
CA ASN A 7 -11.73 -20.84 -16.82
C ASN A 7 -13.06 -21.51 -16.45
N TYR A 8 -13.95 -20.80 -15.74
CA TYR A 8 -15.26 -21.28 -15.29
C TYR A 8 -15.23 -22.61 -14.51
N LEU A 9 -14.19 -22.85 -13.71
CA LEU A 9 -14.07 -24.06 -12.88
C LEU A 9 -14.87 -23.93 -11.58
N PHE A 10 -14.89 -22.73 -10.99
CA PHE A 10 -15.53 -22.44 -9.70
C PHE A 10 -16.50 -21.25 -9.79
N SER A 11 -16.27 -20.32 -10.72
CA SER A 11 -17.16 -19.20 -11.01
C SER A 11 -18.12 -19.52 -12.16
N ASP A 12 -19.39 -19.21 -11.96
CA ASP A 12 -20.47 -19.30 -12.95
C ASP A 12 -20.57 -18.06 -13.85
N LYS A 13 -19.83 -17.00 -13.51
CA LYS A 13 -19.80 -15.72 -14.22
C LYS A 13 -18.37 -15.31 -14.57
N PRO A 14 -18.16 -14.60 -15.69
CA PRO A 14 -16.86 -14.01 -16.02
C PRO A 14 -16.43 -12.97 -15.00
N LEU A 15 -15.16 -12.55 -15.06
CA LEU A 15 -14.70 -11.37 -14.34
C LEU A 15 -15.46 -10.14 -14.83
N LYS A 16 -16.02 -9.34 -13.92
CA LYS A 16 -16.71 -8.09 -14.25
C LYS A 16 -15.94 -6.88 -13.75
N VAL A 17 -15.66 -5.93 -14.65
CA VAL A 17 -15.01 -4.66 -14.38
C VAL A 17 -16.03 -3.52 -14.46
N ALA A 18 -16.14 -2.72 -13.41
CA ALA A 18 -16.91 -1.48 -13.41
C ALA A 18 -15.97 -0.27 -13.54
N PHE A 19 -16.25 0.62 -14.50
CA PHE A 19 -15.53 1.89 -14.63
C PHE A 19 -16.31 3.05 -14.01
N VAL A 20 -15.68 3.85 -13.16
CA VAL A 20 -16.23 5.12 -12.71
C VAL A 20 -15.90 6.20 -13.74
N VAL A 21 -16.93 6.80 -14.32
CA VAL A 21 -16.83 7.77 -15.43
C VAL A 21 -17.74 8.97 -15.19
N THR A 22 -17.48 10.06 -15.90
CA THR A 22 -18.22 11.33 -15.77
C THR A 22 -19.65 11.14 -16.28
N GLU A 23 -19.79 10.69 -17.52
CA GLU A 23 -21.06 10.52 -18.22
C GLU A 23 -20.92 9.38 -19.23
N THR A 24 -22.04 8.83 -19.71
CA THR A 24 -22.09 7.71 -20.65
C THR A 24 -22.99 8.03 -21.85
N GLY A 25 -23.06 7.14 -22.84
CA GLY A 25 -23.92 7.29 -24.02
C GLY A 25 -23.24 7.91 -25.25
N ASP A 26 -24.01 8.00 -26.35
CA ASP A 26 -23.47 8.37 -27.67
C ASP A 26 -23.21 9.87 -27.84
N ASP A 27 -23.90 10.71 -27.06
CA ASP A 27 -23.73 12.17 -27.04
C ASP A 27 -22.69 12.65 -26.01
N SER A 28 -22.00 11.71 -25.35
CA SER A 28 -20.96 12.01 -24.37
C SER A 28 -19.85 12.87 -24.97
N SER A 29 -19.28 13.74 -24.15
CA SER A 29 -18.07 14.50 -24.44
C SER A 29 -16.94 14.22 -23.45
N ALA A 30 -17.16 13.31 -22.51
CA ALA A 30 -16.22 12.96 -21.46
C ALA A 30 -15.11 12.03 -21.98
N GLY A 31 -13.87 12.52 -21.95
CA GLY A 31 -12.70 11.75 -22.39
C GLY A 31 -12.41 10.51 -21.52
N ASP A 32 -12.85 10.49 -20.26
CA ASP A 32 -12.75 9.31 -19.38
C ASP A 32 -13.63 8.16 -19.87
N TYR A 33 -14.86 8.44 -20.32
CA TYR A 33 -15.74 7.42 -20.85
C TYR A 33 -15.20 6.77 -22.12
N PHE A 34 -14.67 7.56 -23.08
CA PHE A 34 -14.06 6.99 -24.28
C PHE A 34 -12.83 6.13 -23.96
N THR A 35 -12.01 6.56 -23.01
CA THR A 35 -10.87 5.77 -22.53
C THR A 35 -11.33 4.46 -21.89
N ALA A 36 -12.37 4.51 -21.04
CA ALA A 36 -12.94 3.34 -20.40
C ALA A 36 -13.59 2.38 -21.40
N ARG A 37 -14.24 2.88 -22.45
CA ARG A 37 -14.78 2.06 -23.55
C ARG A 37 -13.69 1.32 -24.31
N SER A 38 -12.65 2.04 -24.73
CA SER A 38 -11.57 1.43 -25.52
C SER A 38 -10.77 0.43 -24.69
N LEU A 39 -10.49 0.72 -23.42
CA LEU A 39 -9.88 -0.26 -22.50
C LEU A 39 -10.82 -1.44 -22.25
N GLY A 40 -12.13 -1.19 -22.07
CA GLY A 40 -13.15 -2.22 -21.90
C GLY A 40 -13.22 -3.21 -23.06
N LYS A 41 -13.08 -2.74 -24.32
CA LYS A 41 -12.96 -3.64 -25.47
C LYS A 41 -11.75 -4.56 -25.38
N GLY A 42 -10.61 -4.05 -24.91
CA GLY A 42 -9.42 -4.85 -24.65
C GLY A 42 -9.70 -5.95 -23.60
N PHE A 43 -10.40 -5.62 -22.52
CA PHE A 43 -10.82 -6.61 -21.51
C PHE A 43 -11.82 -7.64 -22.04
N GLN A 44 -12.75 -7.24 -22.92
CA GLN A 44 -13.70 -8.16 -23.54
C GLN A 44 -13.01 -9.24 -24.38
N LYS A 45 -11.81 -8.98 -24.92
CA LYS A 45 -10.99 -10.00 -25.61
C LYS A 45 -10.52 -11.12 -24.67
N PHE A 46 -10.49 -10.89 -23.35
CA PHE A 46 -10.26 -11.92 -22.33
C PHE A 46 -11.56 -12.61 -21.86
N GLY A 47 -12.71 -12.21 -22.40
CA GLY A 47 -14.03 -12.67 -21.99
C GLY A 47 -14.56 -11.99 -20.72
N TRP A 48 -14.01 -10.83 -20.34
CA TRP A 48 -14.48 -10.08 -19.17
C TRP A 48 -15.72 -9.24 -19.51
N GLU A 49 -16.59 -9.06 -18.52
CA GLU A 49 -17.76 -8.18 -18.61
C GLU A 49 -17.43 -6.77 -18.15
N ILE A 50 -18.09 -5.77 -18.76
CA ILE A 50 -17.85 -4.35 -18.50
C ILE A 50 -19.15 -3.67 -18.10
N SER A 51 -19.10 -2.88 -17.03
CA SER A 51 -20.15 -1.94 -16.63
C SER A 51 -19.60 -0.55 -16.34
N TYR A 52 -20.48 0.44 -16.23
CA TYR A 52 -20.12 1.84 -16.00
C TYR A 52 -20.91 2.40 -14.83
N LEU A 53 -20.22 3.10 -13.93
CA LEU A 53 -20.80 3.88 -12.84
C LEU A 53 -20.61 5.35 -13.19
N SER A 54 -21.66 5.94 -13.76
CA SER A 54 -21.64 7.32 -14.23
C SER A 54 -21.96 8.31 -13.12
N ARG A 55 -21.22 9.42 -13.04
CA ARG A 55 -21.54 10.53 -12.15
C ARG A 55 -22.85 11.23 -12.52
N VAL A 56 -23.17 11.30 -13.80
CA VAL A 56 -24.32 12.06 -14.33
C VAL A 56 -25.58 11.20 -14.41
N GLU A 57 -25.47 9.97 -14.92
CA GLU A 57 -26.66 9.15 -15.18
C GLU A 57 -27.01 8.19 -14.04
N ALA A 58 -26.07 7.82 -13.15
CA ALA A 58 -26.39 6.87 -12.08
C ALA A 58 -27.06 7.56 -10.89
N ASP A 59 -28.12 6.94 -10.35
CA ASP A 59 -28.76 7.40 -9.10
C ASP A 59 -27.78 7.40 -7.92
N ASP A 60 -26.90 6.40 -7.88
CA ASP A 60 -25.82 6.28 -6.92
C ASP A 60 -24.63 5.54 -7.52
N TRP A 61 -23.67 6.29 -8.05
CA TRP A 61 -22.39 5.76 -8.54
C TRP A 61 -21.50 5.10 -7.46
N TYR A 62 -21.84 5.18 -6.17
CA TYR A 62 -21.12 4.48 -5.09
C TYR A 62 -21.68 3.09 -4.78
N PHE A 63 -22.87 2.75 -5.29
CA PHE A 63 -23.41 1.40 -5.19
C PHE A 63 -22.76 0.52 -6.24
N VAL A 64 -21.94 -0.43 -5.80
CA VAL A 64 -21.24 -1.38 -6.66
C VAL A 64 -21.92 -2.74 -6.53
N GLU A 65 -22.43 -3.26 -7.64
CA GLU A 65 -23.12 -4.55 -7.69
C GLU A 65 -22.24 -5.68 -7.16
N ARG A 66 -22.86 -6.69 -6.52
CA ARG A 66 -22.15 -7.82 -5.89
C ARG A 66 -21.31 -8.63 -6.88
N ASP A 67 -21.67 -8.66 -8.16
CA ASP A 67 -20.94 -9.42 -9.16
C ASP A 67 -19.80 -8.65 -9.83
N VAL A 68 -19.57 -7.39 -9.46
CA VAL A 68 -18.38 -6.64 -9.86
C VAL A 68 -17.18 -7.12 -9.06
N ASP A 69 -16.11 -7.48 -9.77
CA ASP A 69 -14.86 -7.99 -9.18
C ASP A 69 -13.78 -6.90 -9.11
N VAL A 70 -13.77 -5.99 -10.08
CA VAL A 70 -12.79 -4.90 -10.18
C VAL A 70 -13.52 -3.58 -10.43
N LEU A 71 -13.20 -2.57 -9.63
CA LEU A 71 -13.67 -1.20 -9.80
C LEU A 71 -12.49 -0.32 -10.25
N ILE A 72 -12.57 0.32 -11.41
CA ILE A 72 -11.53 1.23 -11.91
C ILE A 72 -12.08 2.66 -11.93
N SER A 73 -11.54 3.53 -11.08
CA SER A 73 -11.88 4.95 -11.09
C SER A 73 -10.99 5.74 -12.04
N LEU A 74 -11.62 6.55 -12.91
CA LEU A 74 -10.95 7.53 -13.76
C LEU A 74 -11.15 8.98 -13.26
N LEU A 75 -11.75 9.19 -12.08
CA LEU A 75 -12.18 10.50 -11.60
C LEU A 75 -11.63 10.86 -10.22
N ASP A 76 -11.04 12.05 -10.09
CA ASP A 76 -10.55 12.63 -8.83
C ASP A 76 -11.67 12.89 -7.82
N ALA A 77 -12.90 13.11 -8.30
CA ALA A 77 -14.06 13.39 -7.47
C ALA A 77 -14.67 12.13 -6.81
N TYR A 78 -14.19 10.94 -7.14
CA TYR A 78 -14.76 9.69 -6.64
C TYR A 78 -14.11 9.26 -5.31
N ASP A 79 -14.77 9.58 -4.21
CA ASP A 79 -14.39 9.12 -2.86
C ASP A 79 -14.65 7.61 -2.70
N VAL A 80 -13.59 6.82 -2.82
CA VAL A 80 -13.65 5.36 -2.78
C VAL A 80 -14.11 4.79 -1.43
N ARG A 81 -14.02 5.55 -0.33
CA ARG A 81 -14.48 5.11 1.00
C ARG A 81 -16.00 5.03 1.09
N LYS A 82 -16.70 5.74 0.19
CA LYS A 82 -18.16 5.70 0.09
C LYS A 82 -18.67 4.48 -0.67
N VAL A 83 -17.78 3.68 -1.27
CA VAL A 83 -18.16 2.47 -2.01
C VAL A 83 -18.96 1.53 -1.12
N ARG A 84 -20.17 1.18 -1.59
CA ARG A 84 -21.04 0.20 -0.97
C ARG A 84 -21.12 -1.01 -1.87
N CYS A 85 -20.41 -2.07 -1.48
CA CYS A 85 -20.40 -3.33 -2.21
C CYS A 85 -20.60 -4.50 -1.25
N LYS A 86 -21.34 -5.52 -1.68
CA LYS A 86 -21.46 -6.80 -0.96
C LYS A 86 -20.36 -7.79 -1.33
N ASN A 87 -19.54 -7.47 -2.33
CA ASN A 87 -18.36 -8.25 -2.67
C ASN A 87 -17.19 -7.77 -1.80
N ASN A 88 -16.84 -8.54 -0.77
CA ASN A 88 -15.68 -8.26 0.10
C ASN A 88 -14.33 -8.53 -0.60
N LEU A 89 -14.35 -9.14 -1.79
CA LEU A 89 -13.17 -9.35 -2.64
C LEU A 89 -13.00 -8.27 -3.73
N LEU A 90 -13.82 -7.22 -3.73
CA LEU A 90 -13.75 -6.14 -4.71
C LEU A 90 -12.36 -5.49 -4.71
N ILE A 91 -11.68 -5.54 -5.86
CA ILE A 91 -10.39 -4.85 -6.08
C ILE A 91 -10.67 -3.45 -6.60
N LYS A 92 -10.17 -2.43 -5.91
CA LYS A 92 -10.37 -1.02 -6.23
C LYS A 92 -9.10 -0.45 -6.85
N MET A 93 -9.22 0.14 -8.04
CA MET A 93 -8.10 0.68 -8.80
C MET A 93 -8.31 2.18 -9.08
N ALA A 94 -7.27 2.98 -8.90
CA ALA A 94 -7.24 4.36 -9.37
C ALA A 94 -6.41 4.48 -10.64
N TRP A 95 -6.91 5.20 -11.65
CA TRP A 95 -6.13 5.58 -12.82
C TRP A 95 -6.22 7.09 -13.08
N PRO A 96 -5.44 7.92 -12.34
CA PRO A 96 -5.31 9.34 -12.56
C PRO A 96 -4.69 9.64 -13.94
N ARG A 97 -5.43 10.38 -14.77
CA ARG A 97 -4.99 10.80 -16.12
C ARG A 97 -4.71 12.31 -16.22
N ASN A 98 -5.16 13.06 -15.22
CA ASN A 98 -5.04 14.50 -15.07
C ASN A 98 -5.39 14.86 -13.61
N TRP A 99 -5.21 16.13 -13.25
CA TRP A 99 -5.56 16.67 -11.92
C TRP A 99 -4.96 15.86 -10.76
N LEU A 100 -3.72 15.39 -10.91
CA LEU A 100 -3.05 14.54 -9.91
C LEU A 100 -3.02 15.19 -8.52
N ASP A 101 -2.89 16.51 -8.47
CA ASP A 101 -3.01 17.30 -7.25
C ASP A 101 -4.36 17.07 -6.55
N ARG A 102 -5.47 17.00 -7.28
CA ARG A 102 -6.81 16.78 -6.71
C ARG A 102 -7.02 15.37 -6.19
N TRP A 103 -6.51 14.37 -6.91
CA TRP A 103 -6.53 12.97 -6.47
C TRP A 103 -5.85 12.82 -5.10
N ILE A 104 -4.73 13.50 -4.90
CA ILE A 104 -3.92 13.40 -3.68
C ILE A 104 -4.39 14.37 -2.59
N PHE A 105 -5.02 15.50 -2.95
CA PHE A 105 -5.45 16.53 -1.99
C PHE A 105 -6.36 15.96 -0.90
N TYR A 106 -7.27 15.06 -1.24
CA TYR A 106 -8.14 14.36 -0.29
C TYR A 106 -7.55 13.00 0.11
N TYR A 107 -6.34 13.05 0.68
CA TYR A 107 -5.47 11.90 0.91
C TYR A 107 -6.07 10.66 1.62
N PRO A 108 -7.01 10.77 2.58
CA PRO A 108 -7.57 9.57 3.19
C PRO A 108 -8.33 8.69 2.19
N ASP A 109 -8.90 9.29 1.15
CA ASP A 109 -9.68 8.58 0.12
C ASP A 109 -8.73 7.80 -0.78
N PHE A 110 -7.62 8.42 -1.20
CA PHE A 110 -6.67 7.83 -2.13
C PHE A 110 -5.95 6.59 -1.56
N ALA A 111 -5.78 6.54 -0.24
CA ALA A 111 -5.17 5.40 0.45
C ALA A 111 -6.01 4.11 0.33
N ASP A 112 -7.33 4.22 0.15
CA ASP A 112 -8.26 3.09 0.16
C ASP A 112 -8.36 2.34 -1.18
N PHE A 113 -7.67 2.80 -2.23
CA PHE A 113 -7.51 2.00 -3.46
C PHE A 113 -6.54 0.83 -3.22
N ASP A 114 -6.80 -0.34 -3.80
CA ASP A 114 -5.88 -1.47 -3.73
C ASP A 114 -4.71 -1.31 -4.70
N LEU A 115 -4.97 -0.80 -5.90
CA LEU A 115 -3.96 -0.57 -6.95
C LEU A 115 -4.03 0.86 -7.48
N VAL A 116 -2.87 1.46 -7.73
CA VAL A 116 -2.76 2.81 -8.30
C VAL A 116 -1.94 2.77 -9.58
N MET A 117 -2.49 3.34 -10.64
CA MET A 117 -1.84 3.49 -11.93
C MET A 117 -1.47 4.96 -12.14
N ALA A 118 -0.60 5.27 -13.10
CA ALA A 118 -0.40 6.64 -13.57
C ALA A 118 0.01 6.69 -15.05
N THR A 119 -0.16 7.83 -15.70
CA THR A 119 -0.03 7.92 -17.18
C THR A 119 1.38 8.22 -17.68
N SER A 120 2.35 8.45 -16.80
CA SER A 120 3.74 8.80 -17.10
C SER A 120 4.66 8.48 -15.91
N GLU A 121 5.96 8.46 -16.12
CA GLU A 121 6.91 8.21 -15.02
C GLU A 121 6.95 9.39 -14.06
N THR A 122 6.86 10.62 -14.57
CA THR A 122 6.71 11.81 -13.74
C THR A 122 5.46 11.74 -12.85
N ALA A 123 4.34 11.24 -13.36
CA ALA A 123 3.12 11.05 -12.59
C ALA A 123 3.26 9.95 -11.51
N CYS A 124 3.92 8.83 -11.84
CA CYS A 124 4.23 7.78 -10.85
C CYS A 124 5.04 8.36 -9.69
N ARG A 125 6.18 9.02 -9.99
CA ARG A 125 7.05 9.62 -8.97
C ARG A 125 6.32 10.64 -8.11
N TYR A 126 5.48 11.47 -8.72
CA TYR A 126 4.68 12.45 -7.97
C TYR A 126 3.74 11.77 -6.96
N ILE A 127 3.06 10.69 -7.35
CA ILE A 127 2.17 9.95 -6.45
C ILE A 127 2.99 9.25 -5.36
N GLU A 128 4.06 8.55 -5.72
CA GLU A 128 4.96 7.86 -4.79
C GLU A 128 5.56 8.81 -3.74
N ASP A 129 6.08 9.96 -4.16
CA ASP A 129 6.68 10.95 -3.25
C ASP A 129 5.67 11.56 -2.27
N LYS A 130 4.41 11.72 -2.70
CA LYS A 130 3.36 12.33 -1.88
C LYS A 130 2.62 11.34 -1.00
N THR A 131 2.60 10.07 -1.39
CA THR A 131 1.73 9.05 -0.78
C THR A 131 2.48 7.86 -0.20
N GLY A 132 3.74 7.67 -0.58
CA GLY A 132 4.50 6.45 -0.28
C GLY A 132 3.92 5.20 -0.92
N ARG A 133 2.96 5.32 -1.85
CA ARG A 133 2.33 4.18 -2.52
C ARG A 133 3.00 3.84 -3.83
N ASP A 134 3.32 2.56 -3.99
CA ASP A 134 3.73 1.97 -5.26
C ASP A 134 2.71 2.30 -6.36
N THR A 135 3.21 2.81 -7.49
CA THR A 135 2.35 3.26 -8.60
C THR A 135 2.78 2.66 -9.93
N PHE A 136 1.85 1.98 -10.60
CA PHE A 136 2.13 1.32 -11.87
C PHE A 136 2.02 2.27 -13.07
N LEU A 137 3.05 2.28 -13.93
CA LEU A 137 3.02 3.03 -15.18
C LEU A 137 2.02 2.40 -16.17
N LEU A 138 0.99 3.17 -16.52
CA LEU A 138 -0.04 2.82 -17.48
C LEU A 138 -0.40 4.06 -18.34
N PRO A 139 0.39 4.35 -19.39
CA PRO A 139 0.14 5.48 -20.27
C PRO A 139 -1.20 5.35 -20.99
N LEU A 140 -1.70 6.46 -21.52
CA LEU A 140 -2.82 6.38 -22.47
C LEU A 140 -2.40 5.66 -23.76
N ALA A 141 -3.38 5.43 -24.62
CA ALA A 141 -3.27 4.57 -25.76
C ALA A 141 -4.32 4.91 -26.81
N THR A 142 -4.23 4.26 -27.96
CA THR A 142 -5.23 4.31 -29.03
C THR A 142 -6.02 3.01 -29.18
N ASP A 143 -7.19 3.08 -29.80
CA ASP A 143 -7.96 1.92 -30.28
C ASP A 143 -7.77 1.80 -31.81
N PRO A 144 -6.93 0.87 -32.31
CA PRO A 144 -6.68 0.72 -33.73
C PRO A 144 -7.91 0.30 -34.54
N GLU A 145 -8.96 -0.25 -33.92
CA GLU A 145 -10.21 -0.57 -34.61
C GLU A 145 -11.01 0.69 -34.96
N ILE A 146 -10.83 1.77 -34.18
CA ILE A 146 -11.47 3.08 -34.41
C ILE A 146 -10.54 4.01 -35.20
N PHE A 147 -9.28 4.09 -34.78
CA PHE A 147 -8.28 5.02 -35.32
C PHE A 147 -7.24 4.24 -36.12
N ASN A 148 -7.36 4.28 -37.44
CA ASN A 148 -6.44 3.60 -38.34
C ASN A 148 -6.35 4.30 -39.70
N SER A 149 -5.33 3.93 -40.46
CA SER A 149 -5.06 4.47 -41.79
C SER A 149 -6.08 4.10 -42.88
N GLN A 150 -6.99 3.14 -42.62
CA GLN A 150 -8.00 2.64 -43.57
C GLN A 150 -9.31 3.45 -43.58
N VAL A 151 -9.53 4.28 -42.56
CA VAL A 151 -10.70 5.18 -42.54
C VAL A 151 -10.66 6.11 -43.76
N GLU A 152 -11.81 6.24 -44.43
CA GLU A 152 -11.94 7.06 -45.63
C GLU A 152 -11.78 8.55 -45.31
N LYS A 153 -11.10 9.27 -46.20
CA LYS A 153 -10.96 10.72 -46.10
C LYS A 153 -12.25 11.39 -46.55
N ASP A 154 -12.62 12.45 -45.87
CA ASP A 154 -13.78 13.27 -46.24
C ASP A 154 -13.33 14.68 -46.63
N ALA A 155 -13.75 15.13 -47.81
CA ALA A 155 -13.43 16.45 -48.33
C ALA A 155 -13.92 17.59 -47.41
N ARG A 156 -14.97 17.36 -46.60
CA ARG A 156 -15.53 18.33 -45.63
C ARG A 156 -14.54 18.66 -44.51
N TRP A 157 -13.74 17.67 -44.11
CA TRP A 157 -12.77 17.80 -43.01
C TRP A 157 -11.37 18.22 -43.47
N LYS A 158 -11.16 18.37 -44.78
CA LYS A 158 -9.84 18.64 -45.34
C LYS A 158 -9.26 19.96 -44.82
N CYS A 159 -8.08 19.89 -44.22
CA CYS A 159 -7.25 21.03 -43.86
C CYS A 159 -5.76 20.66 -43.83
N ASP A 160 -4.90 21.67 -43.82
CA ASP A 160 -3.46 21.47 -43.66
C ASP A 160 -3.14 21.14 -42.20
N TYR A 161 -3.76 21.82 -41.24
CA TYR A 161 -3.62 21.46 -39.84
C TYR A 161 -4.89 21.73 -39.03
N CYS A 162 -5.04 21.02 -37.91
CA CYS A 162 -6.17 21.22 -37.01
C CYS A 162 -5.80 21.13 -35.54
N PHE A 163 -6.67 21.68 -34.70
CA PHE A 163 -6.69 21.41 -33.25
C PHE A 163 -8.00 20.71 -32.89
N THR A 164 -7.93 19.70 -32.02
CA THR A 164 -9.08 18.90 -31.59
C THR A 164 -9.14 18.83 -30.06
N GLY A 165 -9.87 19.77 -29.45
CA GLY A 165 -9.98 19.85 -27.99
C GLY A 165 -10.94 20.94 -27.56
N SER A 166 -11.59 20.77 -26.43
CA SER A 166 -12.55 21.75 -25.89
C SER A 166 -11.88 22.72 -24.93
N PHE A 167 -12.41 23.95 -24.87
CA PHE A 167 -12.07 24.92 -23.84
C PHE A 167 -13.05 24.81 -22.67
N TRP A 168 -12.54 24.76 -21.44
CA TRP A 168 -13.33 24.56 -20.22
C TRP A 168 -12.99 25.61 -19.15
N ASN A 169 -12.86 26.88 -19.56
CA ASN A 169 -12.46 28.00 -18.69
C ASN A 169 -11.12 27.76 -17.96
N ASP A 170 -10.25 26.91 -18.52
CA ASP A 170 -8.90 26.66 -18.05
C ASP A 170 -7.90 27.13 -19.11
N PRO A 171 -6.82 27.84 -18.74
CA PRO A 171 -5.86 28.37 -19.70
C PRO A 171 -5.31 27.29 -20.64
N ARG A 172 -5.22 27.63 -21.93
CA ARG A 172 -4.64 26.78 -22.97
C ARG A 172 -3.52 27.50 -23.70
N GLU A 173 -2.35 26.89 -23.79
CA GLU A 173 -1.16 27.52 -24.39
C GLU A 173 -1.35 27.76 -25.89
N ILE A 174 -2.18 26.96 -26.56
CA ILE A 174 -2.53 27.23 -27.98
C ILE A 174 -3.24 28.55 -28.18
N VAL A 175 -3.90 29.10 -27.14
CA VAL A 175 -4.43 30.47 -27.24
C VAL A 175 -3.24 31.38 -27.51
N ASP A 176 -2.16 31.35 -26.75
CA ASP A 176 -1.07 32.30 -26.95
C ASP A 176 -0.12 31.92 -28.10
N THR A 177 0.04 30.63 -28.37
CA THR A 177 1.07 30.12 -29.28
C THR A 177 0.62 29.94 -30.72
N LEU A 178 -0.68 29.73 -30.98
CA LEU A 178 -1.19 29.50 -32.33
C LEU A 178 -1.82 30.76 -32.92
N ASP A 179 -1.25 31.21 -34.04
CA ASP A 179 -1.78 32.31 -34.86
C ASP A 179 -2.00 31.82 -36.31
N PRO A 180 -3.21 31.38 -36.66
CA PRO A 180 -3.48 30.85 -38.00
C PRO A 180 -3.34 31.88 -39.13
N GLU A 181 -3.55 33.17 -38.86
CA GLU A 181 -3.39 34.22 -39.89
C GLU A 181 -1.93 34.42 -40.30
N SER A 182 -0.99 34.04 -39.43
CA SER A 182 0.44 34.15 -39.69
C SER A 182 0.99 33.10 -40.67
N LEU A 183 0.18 32.11 -41.07
CA LEU A 183 0.62 30.98 -41.89
C LEU A 183 -0.22 30.86 -43.19
N PRO A 184 0.40 30.52 -44.33
CA PRO A 184 -0.30 30.37 -45.61
C PRO A 184 -0.98 29.00 -45.76
N TYR A 185 -1.52 28.45 -44.67
CA TYR A 185 -2.05 27.09 -44.59
C TYR A 185 -3.49 27.09 -44.05
N THR A 186 -4.28 26.10 -44.46
CA THR A 186 -5.68 25.96 -44.00
C THR A 186 -5.75 25.36 -42.60
N PHE A 187 -6.34 26.11 -41.65
CA PHE A 187 -6.56 25.68 -40.27
C PHE A 187 -8.04 25.39 -39.99
N LYS A 188 -8.30 24.37 -39.17
CA LYS A 188 -9.61 24.09 -38.60
C LYS A 188 -9.53 23.81 -37.10
N LEU A 189 -10.49 24.33 -36.34
CA LEU A 189 -10.59 24.20 -34.89
C LEU A 189 -11.87 23.46 -34.50
N TYR A 190 -11.72 22.31 -33.83
CA TYR A 190 -12.82 21.47 -33.37
C TYR A 190 -12.85 21.37 -31.84
N GLY A 191 -14.03 21.51 -31.25
CA GLY A 191 -14.23 21.39 -29.79
C GLY A 191 -15.41 22.21 -29.28
N LYS A 192 -15.60 22.24 -27.96
CA LYS A 192 -16.60 23.11 -27.29
C LYS A 192 -15.98 24.42 -26.83
N ASN A 193 -16.80 25.47 -26.79
CA ASN A 193 -16.55 26.77 -26.12
C ASN A 193 -15.37 27.60 -26.68
N TRP A 194 -15.11 27.54 -27.98
CA TRP A 194 -14.09 28.38 -28.62
C TRP A 194 -14.62 29.72 -29.16
N GLU A 195 -15.93 29.94 -29.08
CA GLU A 195 -16.64 31.11 -29.65
C GLU A 195 -16.22 32.44 -29.02
N GLU A 196 -15.66 32.43 -27.81
CA GLU A 196 -15.20 33.62 -27.10
C GLU A 196 -13.86 34.16 -27.62
N PHE A 197 -13.10 33.38 -28.39
CA PHE A 197 -11.79 33.77 -28.92
C PHE A 197 -11.95 34.33 -30.34
N GLU A 198 -12.01 35.67 -30.47
CA GLU A 198 -12.20 36.36 -31.76
C GLU A 198 -11.27 35.85 -32.87
N LYS A 199 -9.99 35.62 -32.55
CA LYS A 199 -8.99 35.14 -33.53
C LYS A 199 -9.25 33.73 -34.06
N PHE A 200 -10.04 32.92 -33.36
CA PHE A 200 -10.34 31.55 -33.76
C PHE A 200 -11.70 31.40 -34.42
N LYS A 201 -12.59 32.40 -34.30
CA LYS A 201 -13.93 32.37 -34.92
C LYS A 201 -13.91 32.03 -36.42
N PRO A 202 -12.99 32.54 -37.26
CA PRO A 202 -12.97 32.20 -38.68
C PRO A 202 -12.66 30.72 -38.98
N TYR A 203 -12.08 30.01 -38.01
CA TYR A 203 -11.57 28.65 -38.17
C TYR A 203 -12.36 27.62 -37.34
N TYR A 204 -13.30 28.09 -36.51
CA TYR A 204 -14.06 27.26 -35.59
C TYR A 204 -15.16 26.47 -36.32
N GLU A 205 -15.09 25.16 -36.23
CA GLU A 205 -15.97 24.21 -36.91
C GLU A 205 -16.96 23.53 -35.94
N GLY A 206 -17.00 23.98 -34.67
CA GLY A 206 -17.90 23.43 -33.66
C GLY A 206 -17.41 22.16 -32.97
N PHE A 207 -18.27 21.61 -32.13
CA PHE A 207 -18.06 20.31 -31.50
C PHE A 207 -18.35 19.18 -32.48
N VAL A 208 -17.48 18.18 -32.52
CA VAL A 208 -17.63 17.00 -33.34
C VAL A 208 -17.70 15.76 -32.45
N PRO A 209 -18.69 14.87 -32.64
CA PRO A 209 -18.80 13.62 -31.89
C PRO A 209 -17.56 12.74 -32.04
N HIS A 210 -17.22 11.99 -30.99
CA HIS A 210 -16.02 11.15 -30.97
C HIS A 210 -15.97 10.16 -32.14
N GLN A 211 -17.10 9.61 -32.58
CA GLN A 211 -17.14 8.65 -33.71
C GLN A 211 -16.70 9.26 -35.05
N LYS A 212 -16.67 10.59 -35.18
CA LYS A 212 -16.24 11.31 -36.39
C LYS A 212 -14.78 11.76 -36.35
N MET A 213 -14.11 11.63 -35.20
CA MET A 213 -12.70 11.99 -35.04
C MET A 213 -11.76 11.25 -36.01
N PRO A 214 -11.94 9.95 -36.31
CA PRO A 214 -11.09 9.26 -37.28
C PRO A 214 -11.15 9.92 -38.68
N GLU A 215 -12.35 10.31 -39.14
CA GLU A 215 -12.52 10.98 -40.44
C GLU A 215 -11.80 12.34 -40.49
N ILE A 216 -11.83 13.10 -39.39
CA ILE A 216 -11.09 14.36 -39.26
C ILE A 216 -9.60 14.11 -39.36
N TYR A 217 -9.06 13.22 -38.52
CA TYR A 217 -7.64 12.92 -38.53
C TYR A 217 -7.19 12.48 -39.93
N ARG A 218 -7.88 11.53 -40.57
CA ARG A 218 -7.54 11.09 -41.95
C ARG A 218 -7.55 12.20 -43.00
N SER A 219 -8.30 13.26 -42.77
CA SER A 219 -8.47 14.37 -43.71
C SER A 219 -7.51 15.55 -43.42
N THR A 220 -6.75 15.50 -42.32
CA THR A 220 -5.80 16.53 -41.90
C THR A 220 -4.34 16.11 -42.19
N LYS A 221 -3.46 17.07 -42.49
CA LYS A 221 -2.02 16.78 -42.68
C LYS A 221 -1.21 16.78 -41.37
N VAL A 222 -1.49 17.72 -40.46
CA VAL A 222 -0.83 17.84 -39.14
C VAL A 222 -1.87 18.16 -38.05
N VAL A 223 -1.85 17.44 -36.93
CA VAL A 223 -2.64 17.78 -35.73
C VAL A 223 -1.74 18.52 -34.75
N VAL A 224 -2.21 19.67 -34.29
CA VAL A 224 -1.58 20.40 -33.18
C VAL A 224 -2.19 19.89 -31.88
N ASP A 225 -1.36 19.44 -30.95
CA ASP A 225 -1.74 19.02 -29.60
C ASP A 225 -1.35 20.09 -28.56
N ASP A 226 -2.27 20.32 -27.62
CA ASP A 226 -2.11 21.19 -26.45
C ASP A 226 -2.22 20.31 -25.19
N ALA A 227 -1.07 19.89 -24.68
CA ALA A 227 -0.93 19.43 -23.31
C ALA A 227 -1.20 20.64 -22.41
N ASN A 228 -2.32 20.59 -21.70
CA ASN A 228 -2.69 21.66 -20.78
C ASN A 228 -1.90 21.52 -19.47
N ARG A 229 -1.97 22.54 -18.61
CA ARG A 229 -1.20 22.56 -17.35
C ARG A 229 -1.43 21.33 -16.46
N VAL A 230 -2.62 20.72 -16.51
CA VAL A 230 -2.99 19.59 -15.65
C VAL A 230 -2.51 18.22 -16.15
N THR A 231 -1.97 18.17 -17.37
CA THR A 231 -1.32 16.98 -17.94
C THR A 231 0.17 17.22 -18.19
N LYS A 232 0.52 18.40 -18.72
CA LYS A 232 1.87 18.78 -19.17
C LYS A 232 2.90 18.69 -18.04
N GLU A 233 2.61 19.29 -16.88
CA GLU A 233 3.52 19.29 -15.72
C GLU A 233 3.78 17.89 -15.17
N TYR A 234 2.83 16.97 -15.38
CA TYR A 234 2.94 15.59 -14.94
C TYR A 234 3.47 14.65 -16.03
N GLY A 235 3.84 15.15 -17.22
CA GLY A 235 4.30 14.30 -18.32
C GLY A 235 3.22 13.43 -18.98
N SER A 236 1.94 13.65 -18.64
CA SER A 236 0.82 12.90 -19.21
C SER A 236 0.57 13.33 -20.66
N VAL A 237 0.59 12.37 -21.59
CA VAL A 237 0.27 12.61 -23.01
C VAL A 237 -1.23 12.46 -23.26
N ASN A 238 -1.85 13.42 -23.97
CA ASN A 238 -3.27 13.37 -24.32
C ASN A 238 -3.60 12.18 -25.25
N THR A 239 -4.76 11.55 -25.06
CA THR A 239 -5.24 10.45 -25.92
C THR A 239 -5.22 10.82 -27.42
N ARG A 240 -5.54 12.08 -27.75
CA ARG A 240 -5.55 12.59 -29.14
C ARG A 240 -4.23 12.40 -29.88
N VAL A 241 -3.10 12.41 -29.17
CA VAL A 241 -1.78 12.22 -29.77
C VAL A 241 -1.68 10.80 -30.31
N PHE A 242 -2.06 9.80 -29.51
CA PHE A 242 -2.06 8.40 -29.90
C PHE A 242 -3.05 8.14 -31.04
N ASP A 243 -4.27 8.67 -30.93
CA ASP A 243 -5.34 8.48 -31.92
C ASP A 243 -5.01 9.10 -33.29
N ALA A 244 -4.48 10.33 -33.30
CA ALA A 244 -4.08 11.00 -34.54
C ALA A 244 -2.89 10.29 -35.21
N VAL A 245 -1.90 9.85 -34.42
CA VAL A 245 -0.76 9.09 -34.93
C VAL A 245 -1.21 7.75 -35.52
N ALA A 246 -2.07 7.00 -34.84
CA ALA A 246 -2.62 5.72 -35.33
C ALA A 246 -3.49 5.90 -36.58
N SER A 247 -4.10 7.07 -36.75
CA SER A 247 -4.79 7.47 -37.98
C SER A 247 -3.83 7.86 -39.12
N GLY A 248 -2.51 7.76 -38.94
CA GLY A 248 -1.51 8.10 -39.95
C GLY A 248 -1.39 9.61 -40.20
N VAL A 249 -1.45 10.41 -39.14
CA VAL A 249 -1.32 11.88 -39.17
C VAL A 249 -0.18 12.32 -38.28
N LEU A 250 0.57 13.34 -38.71
CA LEU A 250 1.63 13.88 -37.89
C LEU A 250 1.03 14.67 -36.73
N VAL A 251 1.56 14.51 -35.52
CA VAL A 251 1.23 15.34 -34.36
C VAL A 251 2.44 16.20 -33.99
N VAL A 252 2.18 17.46 -33.63
CA VAL A 252 3.13 18.34 -32.95
C VAL A 252 2.55 18.74 -31.60
N THR A 253 3.32 18.71 -30.52
CA THR A 253 2.82 18.95 -29.15
C THR A 253 3.67 19.96 -28.38
N ASN A 254 3.10 20.63 -27.39
CA ASN A 254 3.84 21.38 -26.36
C ASN A 254 4.23 20.53 -25.14
N GLY A 255 3.82 19.26 -25.07
CA GLY A 255 4.08 18.34 -23.95
C GLY A 255 5.46 17.69 -24.04
N ASP A 256 6.52 18.42 -23.69
CA ASP A 256 7.90 17.98 -23.82
C ASP A 256 8.27 16.80 -22.91
N ILE A 257 7.84 16.81 -21.64
CA ILE A 257 8.08 15.71 -20.70
C ILE A 257 7.46 14.41 -21.22
N GLY A 258 6.19 14.46 -21.64
CA GLY A 258 5.49 13.28 -22.16
C GLY A 258 6.06 12.78 -23.49
N ALA A 259 6.52 13.69 -24.35
CA ALA A 259 7.22 13.34 -25.59
C ALA A 259 8.55 12.61 -25.31
N GLU A 260 9.28 13.02 -24.27
CA GLU A 260 10.50 12.35 -23.85
C GLU A 260 10.21 11.00 -23.19
N GLU A 261 9.42 10.97 -22.11
CA GLU A 261 9.17 9.76 -21.32
C GLU A 261 8.39 8.69 -22.10
N THR A 262 7.31 9.09 -22.77
CA THR A 262 6.40 8.12 -23.41
C THR A 262 6.81 7.80 -24.84
N PHE A 263 7.28 8.80 -25.59
CA PHE A 263 7.64 8.65 -27.01
C PHE A 263 9.15 8.56 -27.26
N LYS A 264 9.99 8.53 -26.21
CA LYS A 264 11.45 8.41 -26.32
C LYS A 264 12.06 9.49 -27.22
N GLY A 265 11.49 10.70 -27.16
CA GLY A 265 11.96 11.88 -27.88
C GLY A 265 11.61 11.93 -29.38
N ILE A 266 10.91 10.94 -29.95
CA ILE A 266 10.63 10.89 -31.40
C ILE A 266 9.48 11.83 -31.83
N LEU A 267 8.63 12.25 -30.88
CA LEU A 267 7.48 13.11 -31.10
C LEU A 267 7.92 14.59 -31.25
N PRO A 268 7.54 15.30 -32.33
CA PRO A 268 7.92 16.70 -32.49
C PRO A 268 7.30 17.63 -31.43
N VAL A 269 8.14 18.45 -30.79
CA VAL A 269 7.76 19.34 -29.69
C VAL A 269 7.98 20.81 -30.07
N TYR A 270 7.02 21.68 -29.70
CA TYR A 270 7.17 23.14 -29.76
C TYR A 270 7.11 23.78 -28.37
N ARG A 271 7.88 24.85 -28.17
CA ARG A 271 7.91 25.62 -26.90
C ARG A 271 7.54 27.10 -27.09
N SER A 272 7.31 27.53 -28.32
CA SER A 272 6.95 28.91 -28.64
C SER A 272 6.16 28.97 -29.94
N THR A 273 5.50 30.12 -30.18
CA THR A 273 4.85 30.43 -31.47
C THR A 273 5.80 30.24 -32.64
N LYS A 274 7.07 30.66 -32.48
CA LYS A 274 8.09 30.52 -33.53
C LYS A 274 8.36 29.05 -33.82
N GLU A 275 8.61 28.23 -32.81
CA GLU A 275 8.87 26.80 -33.00
C GLU A 275 7.67 26.06 -33.59
N LEU A 276 6.45 26.40 -33.17
CA LEU A 276 5.23 25.84 -33.74
C LEU A 276 5.11 26.19 -35.24
N ASN A 277 5.32 27.47 -35.59
CA ASN A 277 5.28 27.94 -36.98
C ASN A 277 6.39 27.31 -37.83
N ASP A 278 7.59 27.15 -37.27
CA ASP A 278 8.73 26.51 -37.93
C ASP A 278 8.43 25.02 -38.20
N LEU A 279 7.86 24.29 -37.24
CA LEU A 279 7.45 22.89 -37.41
C LEU A 279 6.34 22.73 -38.44
N LEU A 280 5.29 23.56 -38.37
CA LEU A 280 4.18 23.54 -39.33
C LEU A 280 4.70 23.83 -40.74
N SER A 281 5.49 24.88 -40.91
CA SER A 281 6.07 25.26 -42.21
C SER A 281 6.98 24.18 -42.77
N TYR A 282 7.81 23.57 -41.93
CA TYR A 282 8.70 22.48 -42.31
C TYR A 282 7.89 21.27 -42.80
N TYR A 283 7.01 20.70 -41.98
CA TYR A 283 6.32 19.46 -42.36
C TYR A 283 5.25 19.64 -43.43
N LEU A 284 4.62 20.81 -43.54
CA LEU A 284 3.65 21.09 -44.61
C LEU A 284 4.32 21.36 -45.96
N SER A 285 5.57 21.80 -45.97
CA SER A 285 6.35 22.01 -47.21
C SER A 285 7.23 20.81 -47.60
N ASN A 286 7.47 19.89 -46.66
CA ASN A 286 8.37 18.73 -46.83
C ASN A 286 7.59 17.41 -46.65
N GLU A 287 6.85 17.01 -47.69
CA GLU A 287 5.94 15.86 -47.61
C GLU A 287 6.67 14.54 -47.32
N LYS A 288 7.86 14.32 -47.89
CA LYS A 288 8.62 13.08 -47.70
C LYS A 288 9.04 12.91 -46.24
N GLU A 289 9.52 13.99 -45.63
CA GLU A 289 9.97 14.10 -44.25
C GLU A 289 8.77 13.92 -43.29
N ARG A 290 7.64 14.56 -43.59
CA ARG A 290 6.38 14.37 -42.84
C ARG A 290 5.93 12.92 -42.87
N LEU A 291 5.88 12.29 -44.05
CA LEU A 291 5.47 10.89 -44.19
C LEU A 291 6.46 9.93 -43.52
N ALA A 292 7.75 10.24 -43.51
CA ALA A 292 8.75 9.45 -42.80
C ALA A 292 8.52 9.52 -41.27
N LYS A 293 8.31 10.72 -40.72
CA LYS A 293 8.02 10.91 -39.30
C LYS A 293 6.69 10.26 -38.88
N ILE A 294 5.66 10.34 -39.73
CA ILE A 294 4.38 9.64 -39.49
C ILE A 294 4.61 8.14 -39.37
N ARG A 295 5.33 7.51 -40.31
CA ARG A 295 5.59 6.06 -40.26
C ARG A 295 6.32 5.65 -38.98
N GLU A 296 7.34 6.40 -38.59
CA GLU A 296 8.09 6.18 -37.34
C GLU A 296 7.17 6.24 -36.11
N LEU A 297 6.32 7.28 -36.02
CA LEU A 297 5.39 7.45 -34.92
C LEU A 297 4.28 6.39 -34.91
N GLU A 298 3.71 6.09 -36.06
CA GLU A 298 2.63 5.10 -36.23
C GLU A 298 3.11 3.70 -35.85
N GLU A 299 4.29 3.29 -36.33
CA GLU A 299 4.92 2.02 -35.94
C GLU A 299 5.16 1.95 -34.43
N PHE A 300 5.68 3.02 -33.84
CA PHE A 300 5.91 3.10 -32.39
C PHE A 300 4.61 2.99 -31.58
N VAL A 301 3.57 3.76 -31.94
CA VAL A 301 2.29 3.77 -31.23
C VAL A 301 1.56 2.44 -31.37
N LEU A 302 1.46 1.87 -32.56
CA LEU A 302 0.75 0.61 -32.76
C LEU A 302 1.46 -0.57 -32.09
N SER A 303 2.78 -0.51 -31.95
CA SER A 303 3.57 -1.56 -31.30
C SER A 303 3.63 -1.45 -29.78
N ASN A 304 3.32 -0.29 -29.18
CA ASN A 304 3.54 -0.05 -27.74
C ASN A 304 2.37 0.60 -26.99
N HIS A 305 1.45 1.28 -27.70
CA HIS A 305 0.43 2.17 -27.10
C HIS A 305 -0.97 1.93 -27.66
N THR A 306 -1.42 0.67 -27.67
CA THR A 306 -2.84 0.32 -27.92
C THR A 306 -3.56 -0.06 -26.63
N PHE A 307 -4.88 0.09 -26.58
CA PHE A 307 -5.65 -0.32 -25.40
C PHE A 307 -5.60 -1.83 -25.15
N ASP A 308 -5.32 -2.66 -26.17
CA ASP A 308 -5.04 -4.09 -25.97
C ASP A 308 -3.78 -4.30 -25.12
N HIS A 309 -2.70 -3.53 -25.37
CA HIS A 309 -1.51 -3.57 -24.53
C HIS A 309 -1.81 -3.13 -23.09
N ARG A 310 -2.70 -2.15 -22.89
CA ARG A 310 -3.11 -1.68 -21.55
C ARG A 310 -3.97 -2.71 -20.82
N ALA A 311 -4.90 -3.34 -21.53
CA ALA A 311 -5.71 -4.43 -21.00
C ALA A 311 -4.83 -5.59 -20.53
N GLN A 312 -3.87 -6.00 -21.37
CA GLN A 312 -2.90 -7.04 -21.02
C GLN A 312 -2.04 -6.65 -19.80
N LYS A 313 -1.54 -5.42 -19.75
CA LYS A 313 -0.77 -4.93 -18.60
C LYS A 313 -1.58 -4.95 -17.30
N ILE A 314 -2.85 -4.52 -17.34
CA ILE A 314 -3.73 -4.59 -16.17
C ILE A 314 -3.99 -6.04 -15.76
N LYS A 315 -4.19 -6.95 -16.72
CA LYS A 315 -4.36 -8.39 -16.43
C LYS A 315 -3.15 -8.94 -15.68
N GLU A 316 -1.93 -8.64 -16.12
CA GLU A 316 -0.68 -9.05 -15.45
C GLU A 316 -0.57 -8.46 -14.04
N ILE A 317 -0.92 -7.18 -13.86
CA ILE A 317 -0.90 -6.53 -12.54
C ILE A 317 -1.93 -7.17 -11.61
N LEU A 318 -3.14 -7.45 -12.09
CA LEU A 318 -4.18 -8.14 -11.32
C LEU A 318 -3.75 -9.58 -10.99
N GLU A 319 -3.12 -10.30 -11.91
CA GLU A 319 -2.58 -11.64 -11.66
C GLU A 319 -1.54 -11.60 -10.53
N ALA A 320 -0.54 -10.72 -10.64
CA ALA A 320 0.47 -10.55 -9.60
C ALA A 320 -0.15 -10.14 -8.25
N TYR A 321 -1.09 -9.20 -8.26
CA TYR A 321 -1.80 -8.78 -7.06
C TYR A 321 -2.59 -9.93 -6.43
N ILE A 322 -3.31 -10.73 -7.22
CA ILE A 322 -4.12 -11.85 -6.72
C ILE A 322 -3.23 -12.97 -6.16
N LEU A 323 -2.11 -13.27 -6.81
CA LEU A 323 -1.18 -14.33 -6.40
C LEU A 323 -0.28 -13.92 -5.22
N LYS A 324 -0.14 -12.63 -4.95
CA LYS A 324 0.62 -12.14 -3.79
C LYS A 324 -0.07 -12.60 -2.52
N ARG A 325 0.66 -13.40 -1.72
CA ARG A 325 0.18 -13.95 -0.45
C ARG A 325 -0.22 -12.84 0.51
N LYS A 326 -1.40 -12.95 1.09
CA LYS A 326 -1.93 -11.96 2.03
C LYS A 326 -2.19 -12.58 3.39
N MET A 327 -1.79 -11.87 4.43
CA MET A 327 -1.90 -12.33 5.81
C MET A 327 -2.58 -11.27 6.68
N ALA A 328 -3.41 -11.72 7.62
CA ALA A 328 -3.90 -10.85 8.69
C ALA A 328 -3.24 -11.24 10.01
N ILE A 329 -2.74 -10.26 10.75
CA ILE A 329 -2.30 -10.45 12.15
C ILE A 329 -3.34 -9.82 13.07
N LYS A 330 -3.95 -10.65 13.90
CA LYS A 330 -4.98 -10.26 14.87
C LYS A 330 -4.33 -9.97 16.21
N ILE A 331 -4.46 -8.73 16.67
CA ILE A 331 -3.91 -8.26 17.96
C ILE A 331 -5.03 -7.97 18.96
N PRO A 332 -4.83 -8.26 20.25
CA PRO A 332 -5.86 -8.12 21.28
C PRO A 332 -6.05 -6.67 21.75
N ALA A 333 -5.49 -5.68 21.06
CA ALA A 333 -5.70 -4.28 21.39
C ALA A 333 -7.18 -3.89 21.17
N PRO A 334 -7.81 -3.16 22.11
CA PRO A 334 -9.24 -2.82 22.04
C PRO A 334 -9.57 -1.75 21.00
N SER A 335 -8.60 -0.91 20.64
CA SER A 335 -8.73 0.15 19.64
C SER A 335 -7.35 0.52 19.07
N TRP A 336 -7.33 1.23 17.94
CA TRP A 336 -6.10 1.79 17.37
C TRP A 336 -5.47 2.88 18.24
N ASP A 337 -6.28 3.65 18.96
CA ASP A 337 -5.81 4.69 19.89
C ASP A 337 -5.05 4.08 21.07
N GLU A 338 -5.52 2.92 21.56
CA GLU A 338 -4.91 2.21 22.67
C GLU A 338 -3.79 1.26 22.23
N ALA A 339 -3.69 0.89 20.95
CA ALA A 339 -2.72 -0.10 20.47
C ALA A 339 -1.26 0.22 20.83
N LEU A 340 -0.90 1.51 20.93
CA LEU A 340 0.43 1.97 21.33
C LEU A 340 0.80 1.62 22.79
N GLU A 341 -0.18 1.27 23.62
CA GLU A 341 0.04 0.85 25.01
C GLU A 341 0.19 -0.68 25.15
N TRP A 342 0.03 -1.42 24.04
CA TRP A 342 0.03 -2.89 24.02
C TRP A 342 1.31 -3.44 23.39
N GLY A 343 1.99 -4.34 24.11
CA GLY A 343 3.17 -5.04 23.59
C GLY A 343 2.88 -5.87 22.34
N ASP A 344 1.67 -6.44 22.26
CA ASP A 344 1.18 -7.24 21.14
C ASP A 344 1.19 -6.45 19.81
N TYR A 345 0.93 -5.14 19.87
CA TYR A 345 0.99 -4.29 18.69
C TYR A 345 2.42 -4.18 18.14
N TYR A 346 3.40 -3.96 19.02
CA TYR A 346 4.81 -3.87 18.60
C TYR A 346 5.36 -5.22 18.13
N MET A 347 4.92 -6.33 18.72
CA MET A 347 5.19 -7.68 18.23
C MET A 347 4.63 -7.86 16.81
N ALA A 348 3.37 -7.47 16.58
CA ALA A 348 2.74 -7.55 15.26
C ALA A 348 3.41 -6.65 14.22
N LEU A 349 3.91 -5.46 14.60
CA LEU A 349 4.69 -4.60 13.71
C LEU A 349 6.01 -5.25 13.27
N GLY A 350 6.74 -5.89 14.20
CA GLY A 350 7.97 -6.61 13.87
C GLY A 350 7.71 -7.78 12.91
N LEU A 351 6.67 -8.58 13.17
CA LEU A 351 6.24 -9.65 12.25
C LEU A 351 5.84 -9.11 10.88
N LYS A 352 5.02 -8.05 10.84
CA LYS A 352 4.58 -7.39 9.59
C LYS A 352 5.76 -6.92 8.76
N LYS A 353 6.71 -6.21 9.37
CA LYS A 353 7.92 -5.72 8.70
C LYS A 353 8.69 -6.85 8.01
N GLU A 354 8.91 -7.97 8.69
CA GLU A 354 9.67 -9.09 8.11
C GLU A 354 8.87 -9.89 7.09
N LEU A 355 7.56 -10.08 7.29
CA LEU A 355 6.68 -10.70 6.29
C LEU A 355 6.61 -9.89 4.99
N GLU A 356 6.54 -8.56 5.08
CA GLU A 356 6.55 -7.67 3.92
C GLU A 356 7.89 -7.71 3.18
N ARG A 357 9.02 -7.82 3.91
CA ARG A 357 10.35 -8.05 3.32
C ARG A 357 10.43 -9.37 2.55
N LYS A 358 9.69 -10.40 2.97
CA LYS A 358 9.58 -11.69 2.27
C LYS A 358 8.46 -11.70 1.21
N GLY A 359 7.84 -10.56 0.92
CA GLY A 359 6.90 -10.40 -0.20
C GLY A 359 5.42 -10.66 0.12
N CYS A 360 5.04 -10.79 1.39
CA CYS A 360 3.63 -10.90 1.79
C CYS A 360 2.97 -9.52 1.93
N ASP A 361 1.67 -9.40 1.65
CA ASP A 361 0.87 -8.25 2.10
C ASP A 361 0.29 -8.55 3.48
N VAL A 362 0.51 -7.67 4.46
CA VAL A 362 0.05 -7.90 5.83
C VAL A 362 -0.92 -6.82 6.28
N VAL A 363 -2.11 -7.22 6.72
CA VAL A 363 -3.05 -6.35 7.44
C VAL A 363 -2.99 -6.64 8.93
N LEU A 364 -3.02 -5.58 9.74
CA LEU A 364 -3.15 -5.70 11.20
C LEU A 364 -4.62 -5.44 11.57
N GLN A 365 -5.14 -6.18 12.55
CA GLN A 365 -6.52 -6.01 13.02
C GLN A 365 -6.61 -5.97 14.54
N VAL A 366 -7.23 -4.91 15.06
CA VAL A 366 -7.59 -4.77 16.47
C VAL A 366 -8.89 -5.52 16.80
N LEU A 367 -9.21 -5.73 18.07
CA LEU A 367 -10.34 -6.57 18.51
C LEU A 367 -11.67 -6.28 17.79
N PRO A 368 -12.13 -5.02 17.65
CA PRO A 368 -13.40 -4.73 16.97
C PRO A 368 -13.46 -5.15 15.50
N GLU A 369 -12.30 -5.38 14.87
CA GLU A 369 -12.18 -5.71 13.44
C GLU A 369 -12.11 -7.22 13.19
N TRP A 370 -11.92 -8.04 14.23
CA TRP A 370 -11.65 -9.48 14.09
C TRP A 370 -12.77 -10.23 13.36
N ASP A 371 -14.02 -9.84 13.59
CA ASP A 371 -15.21 -10.44 13.00
C ASP A 371 -15.63 -9.81 11.66
N GLY A 372 -15.05 -8.67 11.29
CA GLY A 372 -15.35 -7.96 10.04
C GLY A 372 -14.71 -8.59 8.81
N ASP A 373 -15.10 -8.16 7.60
CA ASP A 373 -14.62 -8.73 6.33
C ASP A 373 -13.30 -8.11 5.82
N GLY A 374 -12.60 -7.32 6.63
CA GLY A 374 -11.34 -6.66 6.23
C GLY A 374 -10.21 -7.64 5.88
N ASP A 375 -10.31 -8.88 6.37
CA ASP A 375 -9.39 -9.99 6.11
C ASP A 375 -9.87 -10.94 5.01
N ALA A 376 -10.98 -10.64 4.30
CA ALA A 376 -11.57 -11.57 3.33
C ALA A 376 -10.64 -11.95 2.15
N ARG A 377 -9.63 -11.11 1.87
CA ARG A 377 -8.60 -11.36 0.85
C ARG A 377 -7.34 -12.01 1.42
N CYS A 378 -7.28 -12.28 2.71
CA CYS A 378 -6.15 -12.93 3.36
C CYS A 378 -6.24 -14.45 3.20
N ASP A 379 -5.13 -15.07 2.83
CA ASP A 379 -5.01 -16.53 2.74
C ASP A 379 -4.80 -17.11 4.15
N VAL A 380 -4.08 -16.38 5.00
CA VAL A 380 -3.64 -16.81 6.33
C VAL A 380 -4.01 -15.78 7.40
N VAL A 381 -4.45 -16.27 8.56
CA VAL A 381 -4.65 -15.46 9.76
C VAL A 381 -3.71 -15.94 10.85
N LEU A 382 -2.88 -15.04 11.38
CA LEU A 382 -2.10 -15.27 12.59
C LEU A 382 -2.75 -14.52 13.75
N VAL A 383 -3.13 -15.24 14.81
CA VAL A 383 -3.68 -14.64 16.03
C VAL A 383 -2.59 -14.55 17.09
N LEU A 384 -2.27 -13.34 17.54
CA LEU A 384 -1.50 -13.16 18.77
C LEU A 384 -2.45 -13.41 19.95
N ARG A 385 -2.51 -14.66 20.39
CA ARG A 385 -3.40 -15.08 21.47
C ARG A 385 -2.79 -14.67 22.80
N GLY A 386 -3.30 -13.56 23.33
CA GLY A 386 -3.05 -13.05 24.68
C GLY A 386 -4.28 -13.26 25.56
N LEU A 387 -4.97 -12.19 25.92
CA LEU A 387 -6.20 -12.24 26.75
C LEU A 387 -7.48 -12.54 25.95
N SER A 388 -7.50 -12.25 24.66
CA SER A 388 -8.72 -12.32 23.85
C SER A 388 -8.76 -13.54 22.94
N ARG A 389 -9.89 -14.24 22.95
CA ARG A 389 -10.18 -15.36 22.06
C ARG A 389 -10.67 -14.88 20.70
N TYR A 390 -10.13 -15.45 19.63
CA TYR A 390 -10.64 -15.30 18.27
C TYR A 390 -11.47 -16.52 17.87
N GLN A 391 -12.46 -16.32 17.00
CA GLN A 391 -13.18 -17.41 16.36
C GLN A 391 -12.66 -17.59 14.93
N PRO A 392 -11.85 -18.64 14.66
CA PRO A 392 -11.31 -18.91 13.33
C PRO A 392 -12.37 -18.95 12.25
N LYS A 393 -12.12 -18.24 11.15
CA LYS A 393 -12.98 -18.23 9.96
C LYS A 393 -12.53 -19.35 9.01
N PRO A 394 -13.44 -20.21 8.52
CA PRO A 394 -13.09 -21.43 7.80
C PRO A 394 -12.44 -21.19 6.43
N GLN A 395 -12.57 -19.99 5.86
CA GLN A 395 -11.95 -19.65 4.57
C GLN A 395 -10.45 -19.34 4.67
N HIS A 396 -9.91 -19.14 5.87
CA HIS A 396 -8.48 -18.84 6.07
C HIS A 396 -7.75 -20.09 6.56
N PHE A 397 -6.43 -20.14 6.33
CA PHE A 397 -5.54 -20.96 7.13
C PHE A 397 -5.26 -20.23 8.46
N ASN A 398 -5.83 -20.71 9.56
CA ASN A 398 -5.78 -20.04 10.86
C ASN A 398 -4.66 -20.61 11.73
N ILE A 399 -3.76 -19.73 12.16
CA ILE A 399 -2.62 -20.03 13.04
C ILE A 399 -2.86 -19.31 14.37
N MET A 400 -2.75 -20.03 15.47
CA MET A 400 -2.66 -19.41 16.80
C MET A 400 -1.18 -19.26 17.17
N TRP A 401 -0.79 -18.10 17.66
CA TRP A 401 0.41 -17.97 18.48
C TRP A 401 0.01 -17.61 19.92
N ASN A 402 0.03 -18.60 20.79
CA ASN A 402 -0.25 -18.42 22.21
C ASN A 402 0.97 -17.79 22.88
N ILE A 403 0.90 -16.48 23.14
CA ILE A 403 2.03 -15.68 23.62
C ILE A 403 1.96 -15.38 25.12
N SER A 404 0.80 -15.52 25.74
CA SER A 404 0.60 -15.31 27.18
C SER A 404 -0.70 -15.93 27.66
N HIS A 405 -0.91 -15.91 28.98
CA HIS A 405 -2.16 -16.36 29.61
C HIS A 405 -2.64 -17.78 29.24
N PRO A 406 -1.77 -18.80 29.28
CA PRO A 406 -2.12 -20.18 28.90
C PRO A 406 -3.28 -20.80 29.70
N ASP A 407 -3.59 -20.32 30.91
CA ASP A 407 -4.74 -20.83 31.67
C ASP A 407 -6.09 -20.38 31.10
N GLU A 408 -6.09 -19.35 30.25
CA GLU A 408 -7.30 -18.87 29.58
C GLU A 408 -7.57 -19.56 28.24
N VAL A 409 -6.70 -20.49 27.81
CA VAL A 409 -6.83 -21.18 26.52
C VAL A 409 -7.20 -22.64 26.75
N THR A 410 -8.36 -23.03 26.21
CA THR A 410 -8.87 -24.40 26.33
C THR A 410 -8.35 -25.31 25.23
N ILE A 411 -8.37 -26.64 25.47
CA ILE A 411 -8.07 -27.64 24.44
C ILE A 411 -8.98 -27.48 23.22
N ASP A 412 -10.28 -27.25 23.45
CA ASP A 412 -11.26 -27.00 22.39
C ASP A 412 -10.96 -25.73 21.59
N GLU A 413 -10.28 -24.74 22.19
CA GLU A 413 -9.86 -23.53 21.48
C GLU A 413 -8.64 -23.81 20.60
N TYR A 414 -7.61 -24.49 21.12
CA TYR A 414 -6.45 -24.90 20.31
C TYR A 414 -6.87 -25.69 19.08
N ASN A 415 -7.81 -26.64 19.25
CA ASN A 415 -8.34 -27.48 18.17
C ASN A 415 -9.13 -26.72 17.08
N GLN A 416 -9.39 -25.42 17.22
CA GLN A 416 -10.06 -24.62 16.18
C GLN A 416 -9.11 -24.08 15.11
N TYR A 417 -7.81 -24.19 15.34
CA TYR A 417 -6.78 -23.68 14.45
C TYR A 417 -6.18 -24.81 13.61
N GLN A 418 -5.54 -24.47 12.50
CA GLN A 418 -4.84 -25.44 11.67
C GLN A 418 -3.43 -25.71 12.20
N HIS A 419 -2.86 -24.76 12.93
CA HIS A 419 -1.56 -24.87 13.58
C HIS A 419 -1.51 -23.99 14.84
N VAL A 420 -0.81 -24.46 15.87
CA VAL A 420 -0.65 -23.74 17.14
C VAL A 420 0.84 -23.57 17.45
N PHE A 421 1.30 -22.34 17.45
CA PHE A 421 2.55 -21.96 18.07
C PHE A 421 2.34 -21.58 19.53
N ILE A 422 3.28 -21.97 20.40
CA ILE A 422 3.27 -21.61 21.82
C ILE A 422 4.60 -20.97 22.22
N ALA A 423 4.55 -19.83 22.93
CA ALA A 423 5.72 -19.10 23.42
C ALA A 423 6.43 -19.77 24.62
N SER A 424 6.42 -21.11 24.65
CA SER A 424 7.06 -21.95 25.66
C SER A 424 7.30 -23.34 25.10
N GLN A 425 8.54 -23.82 25.16
CA GLN A 425 8.85 -25.21 24.78
C GLN A 425 8.13 -26.21 25.70
N PHE A 426 8.24 -26.02 27.01
CA PHE A 426 7.62 -26.90 27.99
C PHE A 426 6.11 -27.02 27.78
N TRP A 427 5.42 -25.89 27.56
CA TRP A 427 3.98 -25.93 27.37
C TRP A 427 3.57 -26.43 25.98
N ALA A 428 4.37 -26.17 24.94
CA ALA A 428 4.18 -26.76 23.62
C ALA A 428 4.17 -28.30 23.70
N ASP A 429 5.17 -28.89 24.35
CA ASP A 429 5.27 -30.35 24.52
C ASP A 429 4.07 -30.91 25.29
N GLU A 430 3.66 -30.22 26.36
CA GLU A 430 2.51 -30.61 27.17
C GLU A 430 1.17 -30.54 26.43
N ILE A 431 0.99 -29.55 25.55
CA ILE A 431 -0.25 -29.35 24.78
C ILE A 431 -0.28 -30.24 23.55
N ALA A 432 0.86 -30.50 22.90
CA ALA A 432 0.97 -31.38 21.73
C ALA A 432 0.38 -32.78 21.97
N HIS A 433 0.39 -33.27 23.21
CA HIS A 433 -0.19 -34.56 23.59
C HIS A 433 -1.69 -34.51 23.95
N LYS A 434 -2.31 -33.32 23.96
CA LYS A 434 -3.68 -33.09 24.44
C LYS A 434 -4.61 -32.55 23.36
N VAL A 435 -4.08 -32.12 22.23
CA VAL A 435 -4.83 -31.55 21.10
C VAL A 435 -4.69 -32.44 19.86
N ASP A 436 -5.57 -32.22 18.89
CA ASP A 436 -5.62 -32.97 17.62
C ASP A 436 -4.89 -32.25 16.47
N VAL A 437 -4.31 -31.09 16.75
CA VAL A 437 -3.66 -30.20 15.78
C VAL A 437 -2.15 -30.12 16.03
N PRO A 438 -1.33 -29.81 15.01
CA PRO A 438 0.10 -29.59 15.20
C PRO A 438 0.38 -28.45 16.19
N VAL A 439 1.31 -28.70 17.11
CA VAL A 439 1.75 -27.74 18.12
C VAL A 439 3.27 -27.65 18.09
N GLU A 440 3.80 -26.43 17.95
CA GLU A 440 5.23 -26.16 17.95
C GLU A 440 5.57 -25.01 18.90
N ALA A 441 6.79 -25.04 19.44
CA ALA A 441 7.30 -23.93 20.22
C ALA A 441 7.77 -22.82 19.29
N MET A 442 7.28 -21.61 19.49
CA MET A 442 7.79 -20.40 18.84
C MET A 442 7.90 -19.33 19.91
N LEU A 443 9.12 -19.09 20.38
CA LEU A 443 9.39 -18.11 21.42
C LEU A 443 9.19 -16.69 20.89
N GLN A 444 8.97 -15.75 21.81
CA GLN A 444 8.97 -14.33 21.47
C GLN A 444 10.37 -13.90 21.01
N CYS A 445 10.46 -12.72 20.39
CA CYS A 445 11.66 -12.31 19.66
C CYS A 445 11.87 -10.79 19.71
N THR A 446 13.09 -10.36 19.39
CA THR A 446 13.50 -8.96 19.37
C THR A 446 13.67 -8.44 17.94
N ASP A 447 13.52 -7.13 17.74
CA ASP A 447 13.93 -6.44 16.51
C ASP A 447 15.33 -5.83 16.71
N PRO A 448 16.40 -6.41 16.13
CA PRO A 448 17.75 -5.90 16.31
C PRO A 448 17.99 -4.53 15.67
N GLU A 449 17.12 -4.08 14.77
CA GLU A 449 17.19 -2.71 14.22
C GLU A 449 16.60 -1.68 15.20
N LEU A 450 15.82 -2.13 16.19
CA LEU A 450 15.16 -1.29 17.17
C LEU A 450 15.76 -1.40 18.57
N PHE A 451 16.21 -2.59 18.96
CA PHE A 451 16.82 -2.89 20.26
C PHE A 451 18.28 -3.27 20.07
N TYR A 452 19.14 -2.34 20.47
CA TYR A 452 20.59 -2.45 20.47
C TYR A 452 21.14 -1.55 21.59
N PRO A 453 22.40 -1.73 22.02
CA PRO A 453 23.01 -0.88 23.04
C PRO A 453 23.06 0.60 22.60
N ASP A 454 22.29 1.45 23.27
CA ASP A 454 22.15 2.89 22.97
C ASP A 454 21.89 3.70 24.25
N PRO A 455 22.85 3.79 25.19
CA PRO A 455 22.62 4.43 26.48
C PRO A 455 22.38 5.94 26.35
N ASP A 456 21.43 6.43 27.14
CA ASP A 456 21.08 7.85 27.29
C ASP A 456 21.01 8.23 28.78
N ASP A 457 21.76 9.26 29.18
CA ASP A 457 21.82 9.73 30.57
C ASP A 457 20.44 10.13 31.13
N LYS A 458 19.46 10.46 30.28
CA LYS A 458 18.07 10.75 30.67
C LYS A 458 17.41 9.60 31.44
N TYR A 459 17.74 8.35 31.10
CA TYR A 459 17.10 7.15 31.67
C TYR A 459 18.00 6.42 32.67
N LYS A 460 19.07 7.07 33.14
CA LYS A 460 20.06 6.45 34.00
C LYS A 460 19.52 6.22 35.41
N HIS A 461 19.35 4.95 35.75
CA HIS A 461 18.93 4.49 37.07
C HIS A 461 19.67 3.21 37.48
N ASP A 462 19.78 2.97 38.79
CA ASP A 462 20.33 1.70 39.28
C ASP A 462 19.40 0.53 38.93
N LEU A 463 18.10 0.68 39.21
CA LEU A 463 17.07 -0.32 38.96
C LEU A 463 16.00 0.25 38.02
N LEU A 464 15.60 -0.51 37.01
CA LEU A 464 14.52 -0.15 36.09
C LEU A 464 13.47 -1.25 36.04
N PHE A 465 12.20 -0.87 36.14
CA PHE A 465 11.06 -1.72 35.79
C PHE A 465 10.19 -1.01 34.75
N VAL A 466 9.88 -1.69 33.66
CA VAL A 466 8.98 -1.18 32.61
C VAL A 466 7.84 -2.17 32.38
N GLY A 467 6.62 -1.77 32.74
CA GLY A 467 5.42 -2.59 32.55
C GLY A 467 4.20 -1.99 33.26
N ASN A 468 3.02 -2.19 32.68
CA ASN A 468 1.76 -1.73 33.28
C ASN A 468 1.38 -2.61 34.47
N SER A 469 0.86 -2.00 35.53
CA SER A 469 0.41 -2.75 36.72
C SER A 469 -0.82 -3.62 36.42
N ARG A 470 -1.67 -3.16 35.48
CA ARG A 470 -3.02 -3.70 35.25
C ARG A 470 -3.84 -3.81 36.55
N GLY A 471 -3.62 -2.89 37.48
CA GLY A 471 -4.32 -2.85 38.77
C GLY A 471 -3.82 -3.84 39.81
N VAL A 472 -2.75 -4.60 39.54
CA VAL A 472 -2.18 -5.57 40.48
C VAL A 472 -0.78 -5.18 40.93
N HIS A 473 -0.43 -5.59 42.15
CA HIS A 473 0.93 -5.43 42.66
C HIS A 473 1.83 -6.53 42.06
N ARG A 474 2.57 -6.17 41.00
CA ARG A 474 3.50 -7.05 40.28
C ARG A 474 4.52 -7.69 41.22
N LYS A 475 4.88 -8.95 40.96
CA LYS A 475 5.66 -9.79 41.91
C LYS A 475 7.01 -9.17 42.23
N ILE A 476 7.77 -8.78 41.21
CA ILE A 476 9.14 -8.26 41.43
C ILE A 476 9.15 -6.94 42.20
N LEU A 477 8.16 -6.06 41.98
CA LEU A 477 8.05 -4.82 42.76
C LEU A 477 7.54 -5.08 44.17
N ARG A 478 6.64 -6.06 44.37
CA ARG A 478 6.20 -6.50 45.71
C ARG A 478 7.38 -7.03 46.53
N ASP A 479 8.23 -7.83 45.90
CA ASP A 479 9.37 -8.47 46.56
C ASP A 479 10.53 -7.47 46.80
N LEU A 480 10.60 -6.36 46.04
CA LEU A 480 11.59 -5.29 46.19
C LEU A 480 11.21 -4.24 47.24
N LEU A 481 9.94 -3.83 47.26
CA LEU A 481 9.52 -2.60 47.95
C LEU A 481 9.22 -2.82 49.44
N PRO A 482 9.51 -1.82 50.29
CA PRO A 482 10.17 -0.55 49.98
C PRO A 482 11.69 -0.72 49.79
N THR A 483 12.31 0.18 49.01
CA THR A 483 13.76 0.17 48.76
C THR A 483 14.38 1.58 48.84
N ASP A 484 15.63 1.66 49.30
CA ASP A 484 16.46 2.87 49.28
C ASP A 484 17.29 3.02 47.99
N LYS A 485 17.27 2.01 47.12
CA LYS A 485 17.95 2.04 45.81
C LYS A 485 17.28 3.01 44.84
N ASP A 486 18.05 3.50 43.88
CA ASP A 486 17.55 4.33 42.79
C ASP A 486 16.73 3.49 41.79
N LEU A 487 15.44 3.35 42.10
CA LEU A 487 14.45 2.63 41.31
C LEU A 487 13.62 3.59 40.46
N ALA A 488 13.54 3.28 39.17
CA ALA A 488 12.59 3.88 38.23
C ALA A 488 11.56 2.86 37.75
N VAL A 489 10.28 3.24 37.86
CA VAL A 489 9.15 2.47 37.36
C VAL A 489 8.45 3.27 36.25
N TYR A 490 8.31 2.65 35.08
CA TYR A 490 7.52 3.18 33.97
C TYR A 490 6.38 2.23 33.61
N GLY A 491 5.19 2.79 33.44
CA GLY A 491 3.98 2.04 33.06
C GLY A 491 2.70 2.64 33.63
N ALA A 492 1.56 2.30 33.05
CA ALA A 492 0.26 2.75 33.52
C ALA A 492 -0.21 1.99 34.78
N GLY A 493 -1.02 2.66 35.60
CA GLY A 493 -1.74 2.07 36.74
C GLY A 493 -0.92 1.90 38.03
N TRP A 494 0.24 2.55 38.15
CA TRP A 494 1.09 2.45 39.36
C TRP A 494 0.69 3.41 40.49
N GLU A 495 0.07 4.54 40.16
CA GLU A 495 -0.36 5.54 41.16
C GLU A 495 -1.33 4.88 42.15
N GLY A 496 -1.04 5.00 43.45
CA GLY A 496 -1.83 4.38 44.51
C GLY A 496 -1.49 2.91 44.83
N LEU A 497 -0.74 2.21 43.96
CA LEU A 497 -0.20 0.87 44.25
C LEU A 497 1.19 0.95 44.88
N ILE A 498 2.03 1.88 44.42
CA ILE A 498 3.39 2.10 44.95
C ILE A 498 3.62 3.58 45.29
N ASP A 499 4.67 3.86 46.06
CA ASP A 499 5.07 5.23 46.39
C ASP A 499 5.46 6.00 45.11
N LYS A 500 4.86 7.18 44.95
CA LYS A 500 5.02 8.06 43.79
C LYS A 500 6.48 8.40 43.47
N LYS A 501 7.38 8.37 44.45
CA LYS A 501 8.81 8.65 44.22
C LYS A 501 9.47 7.68 43.23
N TYR A 502 8.94 6.45 43.10
CA TYR A 502 9.44 5.42 42.19
C TYR A 502 8.88 5.58 40.77
N ILE A 503 7.73 6.23 40.60
CA ILE A 503 7.04 6.36 39.31
C ILE A 503 7.68 7.49 38.50
N LYS A 504 8.23 7.18 37.33
CA LYS A 504 8.91 8.16 36.45
C LYS A 504 8.13 8.52 35.19
N GLY A 505 7.08 7.77 34.88
CA GLY A 505 6.17 8.06 33.78
C GLY A 505 5.24 6.89 33.50
N GLU A 506 4.15 7.15 32.78
CA GLU A 506 3.15 6.13 32.46
C GLU A 506 3.52 5.33 31.20
N HIS A 507 4.43 5.84 30.37
CA HIS A 507 4.83 5.22 29.11
C HIS A 507 6.24 5.67 28.71
N ILE A 508 6.99 4.77 28.06
CA ILE A 508 8.20 5.10 27.30
C ILE A 508 7.88 4.78 25.83
N PRO A 509 8.00 5.74 24.90
CA PRO A 509 7.83 5.45 23.48
C PRO A 509 8.71 4.28 23.07
N ASN A 510 8.15 3.31 22.35
CA ASN A 510 8.86 2.07 21.99
C ASN A 510 10.20 2.33 21.28
N LYS A 511 10.30 3.37 20.44
CA LYS A 511 11.55 3.82 19.79
C LYS A 511 12.63 4.35 20.75
N GLU A 512 12.26 4.73 21.98
CA GLU A 512 13.17 5.21 23.03
C GLU A 512 13.44 4.11 24.08
N LEU A 513 12.71 2.99 24.05
CA LEU A 513 12.77 1.96 25.08
C LEU A 513 14.16 1.32 25.19
N ARG A 514 14.85 1.09 24.05
CA ARG A 514 16.23 0.59 24.05
C ARG A 514 17.18 1.47 24.86
N LYS A 515 16.94 2.80 24.92
CA LYS A 515 17.78 3.73 25.67
C LYS A 515 17.59 3.55 27.16
N ALA A 516 16.34 3.37 27.59
CA ALA A 516 16.05 3.08 28.98
C ALA A 516 16.68 1.75 29.42
N TYR A 517 16.54 0.69 28.61
CA TYR A 517 17.17 -0.60 28.88
C TYR A 517 18.70 -0.47 28.94
N SER A 518 19.31 0.19 27.95
CA SER A 518 20.77 0.39 27.87
C SER A 518 21.35 1.24 29.00
N SER A 519 20.56 2.12 29.61
CA SER A 519 21.01 3.07 30.63
C SER A 519 20.91 2.55 32.07
N CYS A 520 20.09 1.53 32.33
CA CYS A 520 19.93 1.00 33.67
C CYS A 520 21.06 0.02 34.04
N LYS A 521 21.39 -0.09 35.34
CA LYS A 521 22.38 -1.10 35.78
C LYS A 521 21.76 -2.50 35.86
N ILE A 522 20.51 -2.57 36.32
CA ILE A 522 19.74 -3.81 36.47
C ILE A 522 18.31 -3.55 35.97
N LEU A 523 17.89 -4.31 34.95
CA LEU A 523 16.49 -4.36 34.54
C LEU A 523 15.76 -5.44 35.33
N LEU A 524 14.59 -5.10 35.86
CA LEU A 524 13.72 -5.97 36.62
C LEU A 524 12.62 -6.51 35.71
N CYS A 525 12.49 -7.84 35.65
CA CYS A 525 11.47 -8.52 34.87
C CYS A 525 10.58 -9.41 35.77
N ASP A 526 9.29 -9.47 35.47
CA ASP A 526 8.37 -10.42 36.11
C ASP A 526 7.34 -10.96 35.14
N HIS A 527 6.70 -12.05 35.55
CA HIS A 527 5.70 -12.77 34.78
C HIS A 527 4.40 -12.93 35.58
N TRP A 528 3.30 -13.16 34.87
CA TRP A 528 2.08 -13.66 35.48
C TRP A 528 2.30 -15.08 36.00
N ASP A 529 1.54 -15.50 37.02
CA ASP A 529 1.75 -16.79 37.68
C ASP A 529 1.63 -17.97 36.69
N ASP A 530 0.60 -17.94 35.85
CA ASP A 530 0.36 -18.96 34.83
C ASP A 530 1.46 -19.01 33.76
N MET A 531 1.95 -17.85 33.34
CA MET A 531 3.09 -17.72 32.43
C MET A 531 4.36 -18.28 33.05
N ARG A 532 4.67 -17.91 34.30
CA ARG A 532 5.86 -18.37 35.02
C ARG A 532 5.86 -19.89 35.19
N ASP A 533 4.74 -20.43 35.66
CA ASP A 533 4.61 -21.84 36.02
C ASP A 533 4.61 -22.75 34.78
N LYS A 534 4.21 -22.22 33.62
CA LYS A 534 4.17 -22.94 32.33
C LYS A 534 5.26 -22.51 31.35
N GLY A 535 6.19 -21.65 31.76
CA GLY A 535 7.40 -21.32 31.00
C GLY A 535 7.20 -20.38 29.81
N PHE A 536 6.28 -19.42 29.91
CA PHE A 536 6.09 -18.36 28.92
C PHE A 536 7.01 -17.18 29.25
N LEU A 537 8.04 -16.97 28.43
CA LEU A 537 9.04 -15.94 28.64
C LEU A 537 8.55 -14.59 28.07
N SER A 538 8.61 -13.53 28.89
CA SER A 538 8.19 -12.18 28.51
C SER A 538 9.12 -11.59 27.44
N ASN A 539 8.56 -10.87 26.46
CA ASN A 539 9.35 -10.17 25.43
C ASN A 539 10.47 -9.29 26.00
N ARG A 540 10.24 -8.73 27.20
CA ARG A 540 11.19 -7.86 27.89
C ARG A 540 12.56 -8.51 28.04
N LEU A 541 12.62 -9.84 28.23
CA LEU A 541 13.89 -10.56 28.32
C LEU A 541 14.66 -10.45 27.01
N PHE A 542 14.01 -10.71 25.87
CA PHE A 542 14.63 -10.65 24.55
C PHE A 542 15.08 -9.23 24.16
N ASP A 543 14.19 -8.23 24.34
CA ASP A 543 14.50 -6.83 24.03
C ASP A 543 15.66 -6.29 24.89
N ALA A 544 15.67 -6.61 26.18
CA ALA A 544 16.72 -6.15 27.09
C ALA A 544 18.05 -6.87 26.90
N SER A 545 18.02 -8.17 26.58
CA SER A 545 19.22 -8.91 26.16
C SER A 545 19.83 -8.29 24.90
N ALA A 546 19.02 -7.88 23.94
CA ALA A 546 19.47 -7.16 22.74
C ALA A 546 20.12 -5.80 23.04
N CYS A 547 19.67 -5.12 24.09
CA CYS A 547 20.30 -3.90 24.58
C CYS A 547 21.59 -4.14 25.40
N GLY A 548 21.97 -5.41 25.65
CA GLY A 548 23.13 -5.76 26.48
C GLY A 548 22.92 -5.45 27.96
N THR A 549 21.68 -5.36 28.41
CA THR A 549 21.32 -4.99 29.78
C THR A 549 21.40 -6.21 30.70
N PHE A 550 21.88 -6.02 31.92
CA PHE A 550 21.85 -7.07 32.94
C PHE A 550 20.45 -7.17 33.55
N ILE A 551 19.89 -8.38 33.59
CA ILE A 551 18.49 -8.63 33.95
C ILE A 551 18.43 -9.47 35.23
N ILE A 552 17.56 -9.06 36.16
CA ILE A 552 17.07 -9.93 37.22
C ILE A 552 15.57 -10.19 36.99
N SER A 553 15.19 -11.47 36.92
CA SER A 553 13.81 -11.93 36.72
C SER A 553 13.31 -12.76 37.89
N ASP A 554 11.99 -12.89 38.04
CA ASP A 554 11.44 -14.04 38.76
C ASP A 554 11.80 -15.36 38.06
N LYS A 555 11.79 -16.46 38.81
CA LYS A 555 12.13 -17.79 38.29
C LYS A 555 11.01 -18.35 37.43
N VAL A 556 11.25 -18.44 36.12
CA VAL A 556 10.31 -18.99 35.12
C VAL A 556 10.82 -20.32 34.62
N LYS A 557 9.91 -21.26 34.36
CA LYS A 557 10.30 -22.56 33.82
C LYS A 557 10.92 -22.42 32.42
N GLY A 558 12.08 -23.06 32.21
CA GLY A 558 12.76 -23.05 30.91
C GLY A 558 13.51 -21.75 30.58
N ILE A 559 13.64 -20.83 31.54
CA ILE A 559 14.41 -19.59 31.32
C ILE A 559 15.90 -19.89 31.12
N GLU A 560 16.45 -20.88 31.84
CA GLU A 560 17.86 -21.28 31.69
C GLU A 560 18.10 -22.02 30.36
N ASP A 561 17.09 -22.66 29.78
CA ASP A 561 17.23 -23.34 28.48
C ASP A 561 17.37 -22.34 27.32
N VAL A 562 16.87 -21.10 27.50
CA VAL A 562 16.85 -20.05 26.47
C VAL A 562 17.95 -19.03 26.69
N PHE A 563 18.14 -18.60 27.94
CA PHE A 563 19.08 -17.54 28.29
C PHE A 563 20.35 -18.04 28.97
N GLU A 564 20.47 -19.35 29.20
CA GLU A 564 21.57 -19.95 29.96
C GLU A 564 21.81 -19.18 31.27
N ASP A 565 23.00 -18.63 31.41
CA ASP A 565 23.45 -17.87 32.55
C ASP A 565 23.19 -16.35 32.42
N ALA A 566 22.67 -15.86 31.29
CA ALA A 566 22.56 -14.43 30.97
C ALA A 566 21.45 -13.71 31.75
N VAL A 567 20.41 -14.41 32.19
CA VAL A 567 19.34 -13.87 33.04
C VAL A 567 19.46 -14.44 34.44
N VAL A 568 19.59 -13.57 35.43
CA VAL A 568 19.66 -14.00 36.84
C VAL A 568 18.24 -14.10 37.41
N THR A 569 17.89 -15.25 37.98
CA THR A 569 16.61 -15.44 38.67
C THR A 569 16.77 -15.41 40.18
N TYR A 570 15.69 -15.05 40.90
CA TYR A 570 15.63 -15.13 42.36
C TYR A 570 14.53 -16.08 42.84
N ASP A 571 14.73 -16.72 43.99
CA ASP A 571 13.75 -17.64 44.58
C ASP A 571 12.81 -16.95 45.59
N ASN A 572 13.32 -15.99 46.36
CA ASN A 572 12.57 -15.30 47.42
C ASN A 572 13.07 -13.85 47.64
N PRO A 573 12.34 -13.00 48.39
CA PRO A 573 12.72 -11.59 48.58
C PRO A 573 14.11 -11.38 49.20
N ASP A 574 14.55 -12.21 50.16
CA ASP A 574 15.86 -12.04 50.80
C ASP A 574 17.01 -12.35 49.82
N ASP A 575 16.84 -13.39 49.01
CA ASP A 575 17.72 -13.72 47.89
C ASP A 575 17.76 -12.59 46.86
N PHE A 576 16.59 -12.07 46.47
CA PHE A 576 16.50 -10.95 45.53
C PHE A 576 17.25 -9.70 46.01
N GLN A 577 17.07 -9.32 47.28
CA GLN A 577 17.81 -8.20 47.88
C GLN A 577 19.32 -8.46 47.90
N SER A 578 19.73 -9.70 48.17
CA SER A 578 21.14 -10.11 48.15
C SER A 578 21.73 -9.98 46.75
N LEU A 579 21.01 -10.44 45.72
CA LEU A 579 21.41 -10.34 44.32
C LEU A 579 21.50 -8.89 43.86
N ILE A 580 20.51 -8.04 44.18
CA ILE A 580 20.57 -6.60 43.87
C ILE A 580 21.81 -5.97 44.50
N ASN A 581 22.02 -6.15 45.80
CA ASN A 581 23.15 -5.55 46.50
C ASN A 581 24.50 -6.03 45.94
N TYR A 582 24.60 -7.32 45.63
CA TYR A 582 25.78 -7.90 45.01
C TYR A 582 26.03 -7.32 43.62
N TYR A 583 25.05 -7.38 42.73
CA TYR A 583 25.25 -7.00 41.35
C TYR A 583 25.39 -5.50 41.19
N LEU A 584 24.77 -4.64 42.01
CA LEU A 584 24.92 -3.18 41.90
C LEU A 584 26.38 -2.71 42.06
N VAL A 585 27.16 -3.36 42.95
CA VAL A 585 28.57 -2.99 43.20
C VAL A 585 29.56 -3.77 42.33
N ASN A 586 29.16 -4.91 41.75
CA ASN A 586 30.02 -5.77 40.95
C ASN A 586 29.79 -5.60 39.43
N ASN A 587 30.21 -4.47 38.88
CA ASN A 587 30.04 -4.16 37.44
C ASN A 587 30.63 -5.23 36.50
N HIS A 588 31.77 -5.83 36.86
CA HIS A 588 32.40 -6.88 36.05
C HIS A 588 31.53 -8.14 35.97
N LYS A 589 30.88 -8.53 37.08
CA LYS A 589 29.96 -9.67 37.12
C LYS A 589 28.71 -9.45 36.30
N ARG A 590 28.19 -8.22 36.23
CA ARG A 590 27.08 -7.91 35.32
C ARG A 590 27.48 -8.09 33.86
N LYS A 591 28.70 -7.68 33.48
CA LYS A 591 29.21 -7.84 32.11
C LYS A 591 29.52 -9.28 31.72
N GLU A 592 29.82 -10.15 32.69
CA GLU A 592 29.96 -11.60 32.47
C GLU A 592 28.59 -12.27 32.20
N LYS A 593 27.50 -11.59 32.54
CA LYS A 593 26.11 -12.08 32.46
C LYS A 593 25.38 -11.39 31.31
N SER A 594 25.84 -11.66 30.09
CA SER A 594 25.23 -11.19 28.83
C SER A 594 25.01 -12.37 27.89
N LEU A 595 23.89 -12.38 27.18
CA LEU A 595 23.66 -13.36 26.12
C LEU A 595 24.61 -13.05 24.96
N ASP A 596 25.20 -14.08 24.35
CA ASP A 596 26.00 -13.89 23.14
C ASP A 596 25.10 -13.36 22.01
N ILE A 597 25.63 -12.45 21.20
CA ILE A 597 24.94 -11.91 20.02
C ILE A 597 24.56 -13.05 19.05
N THR A 598 25.36 -14.11 18.98
CA THR A 598 25.08 -15.29 18.16
C THR A 598 23.84 -16.05 18.67
N ASP A 599 23.67 -16.19 19.98
CA ASP A 599 22.48 -16.84 20.55
C ASP A 599 21.24 -15.97 20.39
N LEU A 600 21.38 -14.64 20.56
CA LEU A 600 20.29 -13.69 20.33
C LEU A 600 19.78 -13.69 18.88
N SER A 601 20.65 -14.00 17.91
CA SER A 601 20.28 -14.08 16.48
C SER A 601 19.27 -15.20 16.17
N ASN A 602 19.09 -16.16 17.10
CA ASN A 602 18.05 -17.17 17.00
C ASN A 602 16.67 -16.66 17.43
N PHE A 603 16.59 -15.51 18.11
CA PHE A 603 15.37 -14.94 18.68
C PHE A 603 15.01 -13.60 18.03
N ILE A 604 15.09 -13.54 16.70
CA ILE A 604 14.70 -12.37 15.91
C ILE A 604 13.46 -12.69 15.06
N PHE A 605 12.73 -11.64 14.66
CA PHE A 605 11.53 -11.78 13.85
C PHE A 605 11.76 -12.60 12.56
N GLU A 606 12.91 -12.44 11.90
CA GLU A 606 13.23 -13.19 10.68
C GLU A 606 13.13 -14.71 10.89
N LYS A 607 13.60 -15.24 12.04
CA LYS A 607 13.53 -16.67 12.35
C LYS A 607 12.11 -17.17 12.59
N ASN A 608 11.31 -16.40 13.30
CA ASN A 608 9.89 -16.73 13.48
C ASN A 608 9.13 -16.66 12.15
N ILE A 609 9.48 -15.72 11.26
CA ILE A 609 8.88 -15.64 9.92
C ILE A 609 9.28 -16.82 9.04
N GLU A 610 10.52 -17.30 9.11
CA GLU A 610 10.94 -18.54 8.40
C GLU A 610 10.02 -19.72 8.76
N LEU A 611 9.76 -19.94 10.06
CA LEU A 611 8.85 -21.00 10.53
C LEU A 611 7.42 -20.81 10.00
N ILE A 612 6.89 -19.58 10.06
CA ILE A 612 5.54 -19.27 9.59
C ILE A 612 5.43 -19.49 8.07
N LEU A 613 6.45 -19.12 7.30
CA LEU A 613 6.45 -19.28 5.84
C LEU A 613 6.59 -20.75 5.43
N GLU A 614 7.48 -21.51 6.09
CA GLU A 614 7.62 -22.96 5.86
C GLU A 614 6.32 -23.73 6.10
N LEU A 615 5.49 -23.27 7.05
CA LEU A 615 4.19 -23.86 7.36
C LEU A 615 3.13 -23.62 6.27
N ILE A 616 3.19 -22.48 5.57
CA ILE A 616 2.13 -22.02 4.64
C ILE A 616 2.52 -22.11 3.16
N ASP A 617 3.75 -22.56 2.88
CA ASP A 617 4.21 -23.00 1.55
C ASP A 617 3.76 -24.43 1.27
#